data_AF-A0A7K4IFF8-F1
#
_entry.id   AF-A0A7K4IFF8-F1
#
_cell.length_a   1.000
_cell.length_b   1.000
_cell.length_c   1.000
_cell.angle_alpha   90.00
_cell.angle_beta   90.00
_cell.angle_gamma   90.00
#
_symmetry.space_group_name_H-M   'P 1'
#
loop_
_entity.id
_entity.type
_entity.pdbx_description
1 polymer ?
#
loop_
_entity_poly.entity_id
_entity_poly.type
_entity_poly.pdbx_seq_one_letter_code
_entity_poly.pdbx_strand_id
1 'polypeptide(L)'
;MEEKTRRLMEDALSKEPRFTETHAAGGSQQSPPESGEAGPAQVDETFRRIQVRFQDMLSSIEESVKSAQPSVDSSIEATFKTISASLQAAGLGVFGAKAARMMKEEIHKSFSVDLLLRPVLAAIAECRSEIDDMISKTARGTSRRLGQSQIRLQAKAVQMYSRIVEQEKQLEVAVAHVRKWRQRVAELEEQLEAQRTQASHMDAEISRLRETMRSMSDEVEARNETITRLEGDLAKAASQIEQQKALLAELGSAEEMMRSFERMSMELANAQGRLKEAEERVAQKDAMVQYMREEMARMEDERAAMDARLNKLNDEVIAANARAGSVAEEAKALKLEVDELKARWSLLFSVAEDEPSFQAYFLLADKKSNWLPISHLSSALGIPSVRLKLQMEKFVETGLVEIDGDRIRARNISDAARELAGSDARLVEEMKASLEETGSVTLEAFDITEPPLDEDDTEREADDK
;
A
#
# COMPACT_ATOMS: atom_id res chain seq x y z
N MET A 1 53.57 -15.78 -39.25
CA MET A 1 53.57 -16.35 -40.62
C MET A 1 53.02 -15.34 -41.63
N GLU A 2 51.91 -14.65 -41.33
CA GLU A 2 51.29 -13.63 -42.21
C GLU A 2 52.18 -12.39 -42.50
N GLU A 3 52.98 -11.91 -41.55
CA GLU A 3 53.91 -10.80 -41.81
C GLU A 3 55.02 -11.16 -42.81
N LYS A 4 55.40 -12.44 -42.86
CA LYS A 4 56.46 -12.93 -43.75
C LYS A 4 55.94 -13.07 -45.18
N THR A 5 54.66 -13.44 -45.35
CA THR A 5 53.97 -13.46 -46.63
C THR A 5 53.66 -12.05 -47.15
N ARG A 6 53.31 -11.11 -46.26
CA ARG A 6 53.07 -9.71 -46.65
C ARG A 6 54.35 -9.02 -47.15
N ARG A 7 55.48 -9.23 -46.46
CA ARG A 7 56.79 -8.75 -46.94
C ARG A 7 57.21 -9.34 -48.28
N LEU A 8 56.94 -10.61 -48.54
CA LEU A 8 57.28 -11.26 -49.81
C LEU A 8 56.40 -10.80 -50.99
N MET A 9 55.15 -10.40 -50.73
CA MET A 9 54.29 -9.78 -51.77
C MET A 9 54.69 -8.32 -52.06
N GLU A 10 55.09 -7.57 -51.04
CA GLU A 10 55.55 -6.18 -51.18
C GLU A 10 56.91 -6.10 -51.94
N ASP A 11 57.79 -7.08 -51.72
CA ASP A 11 59.06 -7.22 -52.44
C ASP A 11 58.89 -7.70 -53.90
N ALA A 12 57.77 -8.36 -54.21
CA ALA A 12 57.41 -8.76 -55.57
C ALA A 12 56.74 -7.63 -56.37
N LEU A 13 56.00 -6.74 -55.70
CA LEU A 13 55.37 -5.56 -56.32
C LEU A 13 56.35 -4.40 -56.54
N SER A 14 57.44 -4.31 -55.76
CA SER A 14 58.47 -3.27 -55.95
C SER A 14 59.49 -3.58 -57.06
N LYS A 15 59.47 -4.80 -57.62
CA LYS A 15 60.28 -5.21 -58.77
C LYS A 15 59.45 -5.29 -60.05
N GLU A 16 58.92 -4.15 -60.48
CA GLU A 16 58.55 -4.00 -61.88
C GLU A 16 59.80 -3.89 -62.76
N PRO A 17 59.92 -4.65 -63.86
CA PRO A 17 60.97 -4.46 -64.83
C PRO A 17 60.70 -3.18 -65.63
N ARG A 18 61.57 -2.17 -65.46
CA ARG A 18 61.68 -1.04 -66.38
C ARG A 18 62.09 -1.54 -67.76
N PHE A 19 61.13 -1.87 -68.60
CA PHE A 19 61.32 -1.93 -70.04
C PHE A 19 61.04 -0.53 -70.60
N THR A 20 62.11 0.22 -70.81
CA THR A 20 62.09 1.47 -71.55
C THR A 20 61.73 1.18 -73.01
N GLU A 21 60.56 1.65 -73.44
CA GLU A 21 60.26 1.93 -74.83
C GLU A 21 61.23 3.00 -75.33
N THR A 22 62.17 2.63 -76.20
CA THR A 22 62.80 3.52 -77.20
C THR A 22 63.43 2.65 -78.28
N HIS A 23 62.79 2.59 -79.45
CA HIS A 23 63.39 2.86 -80.76
C HIS A 23 62.46 2.37 -81.88
N ALA A 24 61.76 3.34 -82.45
CA ALA A 24 61.25 3.27 -83.80
C ALA A 24 62.41 3.37 -84.81
N ALA A 25 62.13 2.80 -85.99
CA ALA A 25 62.72 3.08 -87.30
C ALA A 25 64.08 2.44 -87.65
N GLY A 26 64.00 1.62 -88.71
CA GLY A 26 65.03 1.54 -89.74
C GLY A 26 65.91 0.30 -89.71
N GLY A 27 65.93 -0.43 -90.82
CA GLY A 27 67.09 -1.26 -91.14
C GLY A 27 66.79 -2.62 -91.73
N SER A 28 66.78 -2.65 -93.06
CA SER A 28 67.27 -3.76 -93.89
C SER A 28 66.66 -5.15 -93.69
N GLN A 29 65.81 -5.51 -94.65
CA GLN A 29 65.89 -6.79 -95.34
C GLN A 29 67.38 -7.19 -95.52
N GLN A 30 67.86 -8.09 -94.67
CA GLN A 30 68.93 -9.00 -95.03
C GLN A 30 68.27 -10.36 -95.16
N SER A 31 67.92 -10.70 -96.40
CA SER A 31 67.78 -12.08 -96.82
C SER A 31 68.95 -12.88 -96.24
N PRO A 32 68.72 -14.06 -95.64
CA PRO A 32 69.82 -14.94 -95.31
C PRO A 32 70.62 -15.16 -96.59
N PRO A 33 71.97 -15.13 -96.54
CA PRO A 33 72.74 -15.51 -97.72
C PRO A 33 72.29 -16.92 -98.08
N GLU A 34 71.83 -17.10 -99.31
CA GLU A 34 71.67 -18.41 -99.91
C GLU A 34 72.99 -19.13 -99.69
N SER A 35 73.03 -19.97 -98.65
CA SER A 35 74.07 -20.94 -98.44
C SER A 35 74.01 -21.78 -99.70
N GLY A 36 74.93 -21.52 -100.62
CA GLY A 36 75.01 -22.18 -101.91
C GLY A 36 74.93 -23.68 -101.67
N GLU A 37 73.73 -24.23 -101.84
CA GLU A 37 73.53 -25.66 -101.92
C GLU A 37 74.31 -26.05 -103.17
N ALA A 38 75.54 -26.50 -102.95
CA ALA A 38 76.34 -27.18 -103.95
C ALA A 38 75.62 -28.48 -104.27
N GLY A 39 74.54 -28.36 -105.04
CA GLY A 39 73.68 -29.45 -105.42
C GLY A 39 74.46 -30.48 -106.22
N PRO A 40 73.86 -31.66 -106.46
CA PRO A 40 74.50 -32.70 -107.26
C PRO A 40 75.01 -32.15 -108.60
N ALA A 41 74.32 -31.17 -109.20
CA ALA A 41 74.74 -30.47 -110.40
C ALA A 41 76.04 -29.65 -110.26
N GLN A 42 76.28 -28.99 -109.12
CA GLN A 42 77.52 -28.23 -108.88
C GLN A 42 78.70 -29.15 -108.57
N VAL A 43 78.44 -30.27 -107.90
CA VAL A 43 79.44 -31.32 -107.66
C VAL A 43 79.86 -31.93 -109.01
N ASP A 44 78.90 -32.29 -109.86
CA ASP A 44 79.17 -32.83 -111.20
C ASP A 44 79.93 -31.84 -112.08
N GLU A 45 79.59 -30.55 -112.04
CA GLU A 45 80.30 -29.48 -112.75
C GLU A 45 81.74 -29.30 -112.25
N THR A 46 81.97 -29.40 -110.93
CA THR A 46 83.31 -29.30 -110.34
C THR A 46 84.18 -30.49 -110.75
N PHE A 47 83.63 -31.70 -110.76
CA PHE A 47 84.34 -32.90 -111.23
C PHE A 47 84.61 -32.87 -112.74
N ARG A 48 83.70 -32.33 -113.55
CA ARG A 48 83.96 -32.08 -114.99
C ARG A 48 85.13 -31.12 -115.21
N ARG A 49 85.22 -30.02 -114.47
CA ARG A 49 86.35 -29.07 -114.57
C ARG A 49 87.67 -29.71 -114.18
N ILE A 50 87.67 -30.55 -113.14
CA ILE A 50 88.86 -31.31 -112.74
C ILE A 50 89.27 -32.29 -113.84
N GLN A 51 88.31 -32.99 -114.45
CA GLN A 51 88.56 -33.93 -115.55
C GLN A 51 89.20 -33.24 -116.76
N VAL A 52 88.66 -32.10 -117.20
CA VAL A 52 89.21 -31.31 -118.31
C VAL A 52 90.66 -30.91 -118.02
N ARG A 53 90.96 -30.42 -116.82
CA ARG A 53 92.33 -30.03 -116.45
C ARG A 53 93.31 -31.21 -116.47
N PHE A 54 92.90 -32.39 -116.02
CA PHE A 54 93.75 -33.59 -116.09
C PHE A 54 93.98 -34.04 -117.53
N GLN A 55 92.95 -33.97 -118.38
CA GLN A 55 93.08 -34.26 -119.81
C GLN A 55 94.01 -33.27 -120.52
N ASP A 56 93.94 -31.98 -120.18
CA ASP A 56 94.83 -30.94 -120.72
C ASP A 56 96.29 -31.19 -120.30
N MET A 57 96.54 -31.50 -119.02
CA MET A 57 97.89 -31.83 -118.53
C MET A 57 98.46 -33.08 -119.20
N LEU A 58 97.67 -34.14 -119.34
CA LEU A 58 98.10 -35.38 -120.00
C LEU A 58 98.29 -35.20 -121.51
N SER A 59 97.54 -34.28 -122.15
CA SER A 59 97.74 -33.91 -123.55
C SER A 59 99.03 -33.10 -123.73
N SER A 60 99.32 -32.16 -122.83
CA SER A 60 100.57 -31.41 -122.83
C SER A 60 101.80 -32.30 -122.61
N ILE A 61 101.71 -33.29 -121.71
CA ILE A 61 102.77 -34.29 -121.50
C ILE A 61 102.95 -35.15 -122.76
N GLU A 62 101.86 -35.60 -123.38
CA GLU A 62 101.91 -36.37 -124.63
C GLU A 62 102.54 -35.56 -125.78
N GLU A 63 102.19 -34.28 -125.92
CA GLU A 63 102.78 -33.36 -126.88
C GLU A 63 104.26 -33.13 -126.62
N SER A 64 104.66 -32.97 -125.35
CA SER A 64 106.07 -32.85 -124.96
C SER A 64 106.87 -34.11 -125.33
N VAL A 65 106.34 -35.30 -125.06
CA VAL A 65 106.95 -36.58 -125.44
C VAL A 65 107.07 -36.73 -126.97
N LYS A 66 106.02 -36.36 -127.71
CA LYS A 66 106.05 -36.33 -129.20
C LYS A 66 107.00 -35.27 -129.75
N SER A 67 107.18 -34.14 -129.07
CA SER A 67 108.13 -33.10 -129.49
C SER A 67 109.59 -33.49 -129.24
N ALA A 68 109.85 -34.34 -128.25
CA ALA A 68 111.18 -34.88 -127.96
C ALA A 68 111.62 -35.96 -128.97
N GLN A 69 110.67 -36.61 -129.67
CA GLN A 69 110.92 -37.63 -130.71
C GLN A 69 111.96 -37.20 -131.75
N PRO A 70 111.83 -36.05 -132.45
CA PRO A 70 112.85 -35.60 -133.41
C PRO A 70 114.21 -35.28 -132.77
N SER A 71 114.24 -34.84 -131.50
CA SER A 71 115.50 -34.62 -130.78
C SER A 71 116.22 -35.94 -130.50
N VAL A 72 115.48 -36.99 -130.11
CA VAL A 72 116.04 -38.33 -129.89
C VAL A 72 116.52 -38.91 -131.21
N ASP A 73 115.73 -38.81 -132.28
CA ASP A 73 116.14 -39.21 -133.63
C ASP A 73 117.43 -38.49 -134.07
N SER A 74 117.51 -37.17 -133.87
CA SER A 74 118.71 -36.39 -134.22
C SER A 74 119.93 -36.80 -133.40
N SER A 75 119.76 -37.15 -132.12
CA SER A 75 120.86 -37.56 -131.25
C SER A 75 121.35 -38.96 -131.60
N ILE A 76 120.45 -39.87 -132.00
CA ILE A 76 120.79 -41.18 -132.55
C ILE A 76 121.54 -41.00 -133.88
N GLU A 77 121.11 -40.07 -134.73
CA GLU A 77 121.78 -39.82 -136.02
C GLU A 77 123.14 -39.12 -135.84
N ALA A 78 123.27 -38.22 -134.85
CA ALA A 78 124.53 -37.56 -134.50
C ALA A 78 125.55 -38.53 -133.86
N THR A 79 125.11 -39.39 -132.95
CA THR A 79 125.95 -40.46 -132.39
C THR A 79 126.35 -41.44 -133.48
N PHE A 80 125.43 -41.81 -134.38
CA PHE A 80 125.74 -42.61 -135.56
C PHE A 80 126.81 -41.95 -136.44
N LYS A 81 126.68 -40.65 -136.72
CA LYS A 81 127.66 -39.90 -137.52
C LYS A 81 129.04 -39.88 -136.85
N THR A 82 129.07 -39.75 -135.51
CA THR A 82 130.31 -39.76 -134.73
C THR A 82 130.98 -41.14 -134.72
N ILE A 83 130.19 -42.21 -134.54
CA ILE A 83 130.69 -43.58 -134.61
C ILE A 83 131.16 -43.93 -136.03
N SER A 84 130.42 -43.50 -137.05
CA SER A 84 130.80 -43.69 -138.44
C SER A 84 132.11 -42.95 -138.78
N ALA A 85 132.28 -41.72 -138.30
CA ALA A 85 133.51 -40.96 -138.45
C ALA A 85 134.69 -41.61 -137.71
N SER A 86 134.47 -42.12 -136.49
CA SER A 86 135.45 -42.90 -135.73
C SER A 86 135.90 -44.15 -136.47
N LEU A 87 134.96 -44.95 -137.00
CA LEU A 87 135.25 -46.14 -137.80
C LEU A 87 136.01 -45.82 -139.09
N GLN A 88 135.75 -44.67 -139.71
CA GLN A 88 136.49 -44.20 -140.88
C GLN A 88 137.92 -43.74 -140.52
N ALA A 89 138.09 -42.98 -139.43
CA ALA A 89 139.38 -42.49 -138.96
C ALA A 89 140.32 -43.63 -138.52
N ALA A 90 139.78 -44.75 -138.04
CA ALA A 90 140.52 -45.96 -137.70
C ALA A 90 141.13 -46.71 -138.92
N GLY A 91 140.99 -46.19 -140.14
CA GLY A 91 141.67 -46.71 -141.32
C GLY A 91 141.09 -48.00 -141.90
N LEU A 92 139.90 -48.42 -141.45
CA LEU A 92 139.25 -49.69 -141.84
C LEU A 92 138.65 -49.71 -143.25
N GLY A 93 138.78 -48.62 -144.02
CA GLY A 93 138.36 -48.54 -145.43
C GLY A 93 136.96 -49.11 -145.69
N VAL A 94 136.86 -50.05 -146.62
CA VAL A 94 135.60 -50.68 -147.07
C VAL A 94 134.92 -51.48 -145.94
N PHE A 95 135.67 -52.03 -144.99
CA PHE A 95 135.10 -52.74 -143.83
C PHE A 95 134.49 -51.78 -142.82
N GLY A 96 135.10 -50.61 -142.62
CA GLY A 96 134.52 -49.55 -141.78
C GLY A 96 133.18 -49.04 -142.32
N ALA A 97 133.06 -48.89 -143.64
CA ALA A 97 131.79 -48.52 -144.28
C ALA A 97 130.71 -49.61 -144.14
N LYS A 98 131.06 -50.90 -144.25
CA LYS A 98 130.12 -52.01 -144.06
C LYS A 98 129.68 -52.17 -142.60
N ALA A 99 130.62 -52.05 -141.66
CA ALA A 99 130.33 -52.06 -140.22
C ALA A 99 129.44 -50.89 -139.82
N ALA A 100 129.72 -49.68 -140.32
CA ALA A 100 128.86 -48.52 -140.10
C ALA A 100 127.45 -48.74 -140.68
N ARG A 101 127.30 -49.35 -141.86
CA ARG A 101 125.97 -49.61 -142.44
C ARG A 101 125.19 -50.66 -141.65
N MET A 102 125.80 -51.77 -141.25
CA MET A 102 125.16 -52.77 -140.39
C MET A 102 124.81 -52.18 -139.02
N MET A 103 125.71 -51.38 -138.44
CA MET A 103 125.44 -50.71 -137.18
C MET A 103 124.33 -49.66 -137.33
N LYS A 104 124.20 -48.99 -138.49
CA LYS A 104 123.07 -48.10 -138.78
C LYS A 104 121.76 -48.87 -138.77
N GLU A 105 121.71 -50.00 -139.47
CA GLU A 105 120.52 -50.85 -139.55
C GLU A 105 120.17 -51.42 -138.18
N GLU A 106 121.15 -51.90 -137.41
CA GLU A 106 120.89 -52.45 -136.08
C GLU A 106 120.48 -51.37 -135.08
N ILE A 107 121.12 -50.19 -135.10
CA ILE A 107 120.75 -49.06 -134.23
C ILE A 107 119.36 -48.51 -134.61
N HIS A 108 119.04 -48.31 -135.89
CA HIS A 108 117.68 -47.90 -136.28
C HIS A 108 116.63 -48.94 -135.91
N LYS A 109 116.98 -50.23 -135.94
CA LYS A 109 116.06 -51.30 -135.57
C LYS A 109 115.87 -51.45 -134.06
N SER A 110 116.93 -51.25 -133.27
CA SER A 110 116.91 -51.44 -131.81
C SER A 110 116.66 -50.15 -131.01
N PHE A 111 116.89 -48.97 -131.61
CA PHE A 111 116.62 -47.65 -131.06
C PHE A 111 115.63 -46.86 -131.92
N SER A 112 114.70 -47.51 -132.62
CA SER A 112 113.62 -46.75 -133.25
C SER A 112 112.85 -45.99 -132.17
N VAL A 113 112.59 -44.71 -132.43
CA VAL A 113 111.93 -43.86 -131.43
C VAL A 113 110.54 -44.36 -131.07
N ASP A 114 109.89 -45.07 -131.99
CA ASP A 114 108.62 -45.76 -131.74
C ASP A 114 108.74 -46.88 -130.71
N LEU A 115 109.86 -47.62 -130.63
CA LEU A 115 110.07 -48.65 -129.61
C LEU A 115 110.39 -48.05 -128.23
N LEU A 116 111.10 -46.92 -128.19
CA LEU A 116 111.51 -46.27 -126.94
C LEU A 116 110.37 -45.47 -126.29
N LEU A 117 109.52 -44.79 -127.08
CA LEU A 117 108.47 -43.92 -126.55
C LEU A 117 107.12 -44.62 -126.36
N ARG A 118 106.89 -45.79 -126.99
CA ARG A 118 105.64 -46.54 -126.87
C ARG A 118 105.25 -46.91 -125.43
N PRO A 119 106.16 -47.35 -124.54
CA PRO A 119 105.81 -47.61 -123.14
C PRO A 119 105.31 -46.36 -122.42
N VAL A 120 105.90 -45.19 -122.72
CA VAL A 120 105.51 -43.91 -122.10
C VAL A 120 104.13 -43.47 -122.60
N LEU A 121 103.87 -43.55 -123.90
CA LEU A 121 102.55 -43.24 -124.48
C LEU A 121 101.47 -44.20 -123.98
N ALA A 122 101.79 -45.49 -123.80
CA ALA A 122 100.88 -46.46 -123.21
C ALA A 122 100.55 -46.13 -121.74
N ALA A 123 101.56 -45.75 -120.94
CA ALA A 123 101.36 -45.33 -119.56
C ALA A 123 100.50 -44.05 -119.46
N ILE A 124 100.68 -43.08 -120.37
CA ILE A 124 99.84 -41.87 -120.43
C ILE A 124 98.38 -42.24 -120.73
N ALA A 125 98.14 -43.17 -121.66
CA ALA A 125 96.79 -43.64 -122.00
C ALA A 125 96.13 -44.41 -120.84
N GLU A 126 96.89 -45.23 -120.13
CA GLU A 126 96.44 -45.93 -118.92
C GLU A 126 96.08 -44.94 -117.80
N CYS A 127 96.95 -43.95 -117.53
CA CYS A 127 96.66 -42.88 -116.58
C CYS A 127 95.40 -42.08 -116.93
N ARG A 128 95.12 -41.81 -118.22
CA ARG A 128 93.85 -41.17 -118.63
C ARG A 128 92.64 -42.01 -118.23
N SER A 129 92.68 -43.30 -118.52
CA SER A 129 91.60 -44.24 -118.18
C SER A 129 91.38 -44.34 -116.67
N GLU A 130 92.46 -44.43 -115.87
CA GLU A 130 92.37 -44.49 -114.41
C GLU A 130 91.82 -43.20 -113.81
N ILE A 131 92.25 -42.04 -114.30
CA ILE A 131 91.76 -40.74 -113.84
C ILE A 131 90.28 -40.57 -114.15
N ASP A 132 89.83 -40.95 -115.36
CA ASP A 132 88.42 -40.90 -115.73
C ASP A 132 87.56 -41.81 -114.83
N ASP A 133 88.03 -43.02 -114.51
CA ASP A 133 87.32 -43.94 -113.60
C ASP A 133 87.29 -43.41 -112.16
N MET A 134 88.42 -42.90 -111.65
CA MET A 134 88.49 -42.30 -110.31
C MET A 134 87.58 -41.08 -110.17
N ILE A 135 87.58 -40.18 -111.15
CA ILE A 135 86.71 -38.99 -111.14
C ILE A 135 85.25 -39.40 -111.19
N SER A 136 84.90 -40.34 -112.08
CA SER A 136 83.52 -40.84 -112.20
C SER A 136 83.04 -41.53 -110.90
N LYS A 137 83.85 -42.40 -110.30
CA LYS A 137 83.54 -43.07 -109.03
C LYS A 137 83.42 -42.06 -107.88
N THR A 138 84.32 -41.10 -107.81
CA THR A 138 84.32 -40.07 -106.76
C THR A 138 83.12 -39.11 -106.91
N ALA A 139 82.81 -38.68 -108.13
CA ALA A 139 81.65 -37.85 -108.44
C ALA A 139 80.34 -38.56 -108.09
N ARG A 140 80.18 -39.83 -108.51
CA ARG A 140 79.00 -40.65 -108.14
C ARG A 140 78.90 -40.86 -106.63
N GLY A 141 80.02 -41.14 -105.97
CA GLY A 141 80.07 -41.36 -104.52
C GLY A 141 79.73 -40.11 -103.71
N THR A 142 80.23 -38.94 -104.11
CA THR A 142 79.93 -37.65 -103.47
C THR A 142 78.50 -37.21 -103.72
N SER A 143 78.02 -37.29 -104.98
CA SER A 143 76.63 -37.00 -105.35
C SER A 143 75.64 -37.89 -104.58
N ARG A 144 75.92 -39.20 -104.46
CA ARG A 144 75.10 -40.13 -103.65
C ARG A 144 75.08 -39.77 -102.17
N ARG A 145 76.24 -39.41 -101.58
CA ARG A 145 76.31 -38.97 -100.16
C ARG A 145 75.54 -37.68 -99.94
N LEU A 146 75.67 -36.72 -100.86
CA LEU A 146 74.94 -35.46 -100.80
C LEU A 146 73.42 -35.70 -100.90
N GLY A 147 72.96 -36.49 -101.87
CA GLY A 147 71.55 -36.84 -102.01
C GLY A 147 70.99 -37.54 -100.76
N GLN A 148 71.75 -38.46 -100.16
CA GLN A 148 71.36 -39.08 -98.88
C GLN A 148 71.30 -38.06 -97.73
N SER A 149 72.23 -37.11 -97.67
CA SER A 149 72.22 -36.05 -96.65
C SER A 149 71.04 -35.10 -96.83
N GLN A 150 70.69 -34.75 -98.07
CA GLN A 150 69.55 -33.91 -98.41
C GLN A 150 68.23 -34.60 -98.05
N ILE A 151 68.08 -35.89 -98.37
CA ILE A 151 66.90 -36.68 -97.98
C ILE A 151 66.78 -36.74 -96.45
N ARG A 152 67.89 -36.94 -95.72
CA ARG A 152 67.88 -36.93 -94.25
C ARG A 152 67.48 -35.56 -93.69
N LEU A 153 67.98 -34.47 -94.27
CA LEU A 153 67.62 -33.12 -93.86
C LEU A 153 66.14 -32.81 -94.15
N GLN A 154 65.63 -33.19 -95.32
CA GLN A 154 64.21 -33.07 -95.66
C GLN A 154 63.32 -33.87 -94.71
N ALA A 155 63.68 -35.12 -94.41
CA ALA A 155 62.95 -35.93 -93.44
C ALA A 155 62.94 -35.29 -92.04
N LYS A 156 64.09 -34.72 -91.61
CA LYS A 156 64.18 -34.00 -90.34
C LYS A 156 63.34 -32.72 -90.35
N ALA A 157 63.30 -31.98 -91.46
CA ALA A 157 62.46 -30.80 -91.61
C ALA A 157 60.98 -31.16 -91.50
N VAL A 158 60.52 -32.21 -92.19
CA VAL A 158 59.14 -32.71 -92.09
C VAL A 158 58.79 -33.13 -90.66
N GLN A 159 59.71 -33.82 -89.96
CA GLN A 159 59.52 -34.19 -88.56
C GLN A 159 59.47 -32.96 -87.62
N MET A 160 60.26 -31.92 -87.90
CA MET A 160 60.20 -30.67 -87.15
C MET A 160 58.87 -29.96 -87.38
N TYR A 161 58.40 -29.88 -88.62
CA TYR A 161 57.10 -29.29 -88.94
C TYR A 161 55.95 -30.03 -88.26
N SER A 162 55.93 -31.37 -88.29
CA SER A 162 54.88 -32.13 -87.59
C SER A 162 54.92 -31.91 -86.08
N ARG A 163 56.11 -31.79 -85.49
CA ARG A 163 56.26 -31.46 -84.07
C ARG A 163 55.78 -30.05 -83.74
N ILE A 164 56.06 -29.06 -84.59
CA ILE A 164 55.57 -27.68 -84.41
C ILE A 164 54.04 -27.67 -84.44
N VAL A 165 53.42 -28.33 -85.41
CA VAL A 165 51.94 -28.42 -85.53
C VAL A 165 51.34 -29.08 -84.28
N GLU A 166 51.95 -30.16 -83.77
CA GLU A 166 51.49 -30.80 -82.54
C GLU A 166 51.64 -29.86 -81.32
N GLN A 167 52.73 -29.10 -81.24
CA GLN A 167 52.93 -28.10 -80.18
C GLN A 167 51.93 -26.94 -80.28
N GLU A 168 51.61 -26.48 -81.48
CA GLU A 168 50.59 -25.45 -81.72
C GLU A 168 49.21 -25.92 -81.24
N LYS A 169 48.84 -27.18 -81.53
CA LYS A 169 47.61 -27.78 -81.02
C LYS A 169 47.58 -27.89 -79.50
N GLN A 170 48.70 -28.27 -78.88
CA GLN A 170 48.82 -28.31 -77.42
C GLN A 170 48.71 -26.91 -76.80
N LEU A 171 49.31 -25.89 -77.43
CA LEU A 171 49.18 -24.50 -77.03
C LEU A 171 47.74 -24.01 -77.14
N GLU A 172 47.01 -24.37 -78.21
CA GLU A 172 45.61 -24.01 -78.37
C GLU A 172 44.73 -24.58 -77.25
N VAL A 173 44.94 -25.85 -76.88
CA VAL A 173 44.24 -26.49 -75.75
C VAL A 173 44.59 -25.80 -74.43
N ALA A 174 45.86 -25.50 -74.20
CA ALA A 174 46.29 -24.81 -72.98
C ALA A 174 45.68 -23.41 -72.88
N VAL A 175 45.63 -22.65 -73.98
CA VAL A 175 44.98 -21.34 -74.04
C VAL A 175 43.48 -21.44 -73.76
N ALA A 176 42.80 -22.45 -74.32
CA ALA A 176 41.39 -22.70 -74.03
C ALA A 176 41.16 -23.00 -72.54
N HIS A 177 42.03 -23.78 -71.91
CA HIS A 177 41.95 -24.05 -70.47
C HIS A 177 42.19 -22.78 -69.64
N VAL A 178 43.19 -21.96 -69.98
CA VAL A 178 43.44 -20.68 -69.30
C VAL A 178 42.21 -19.76 -69.41
N ARG A 179 41.55 -19.71 -70.56
CA ARG A 179 40.30 -18.95 -70.73
C ARG A 179 39.19 -19.46 -69.81
N LYS A 180 38.97 -20.77 -69.73
CA LYS A 180 37.98 -21.39 -68.84
C LYS A 180 38.28 -21.08 -67.37
N TRP A 181 39.53 -21.20 -66.94
CA TRP A 181 39.93 -20.90 -65.57
C TRP A 181 39.74 -19.42 -65.23
N ARG A 182 40.07 -18.49 -66.15
CA ARG A 182 39.81 -17.06 -65.97
C ARG A 182 38.32 -16.75 -65.82
N GLN A 183 37.47 -17.37 -66.63
CA GLN A 183 36.02 -17.23 -66.49
C GLN A 183 35.55 -17.74 -65.13
N ARG A 184 36.03 -18.91 -64.69
CA ARG A 184 35.65 -19.46 -63.40
C ARG A 184 36.12 -18.60 -62.22
N VAL A 185 37.30 -18.00 -62.31
CA VAL A 185 37.79 -17.05 -61.30
C VAL A 185 36.88 -15.82 -61.26
N ALA A 186 36.54 -15.23 -62.41
CA ALA A 186 35.65 -14.08 -62.46
C ALA A 186 34.26 -14.38 -61.86
N GLU A 187 33.68 -15.54 -62.17
CA GLU A 187 32.41 -15.98 -61.57
C GLU A 187 32.50 -16.12 -60.04
N LEU A 188 33.60 -16.69 -59.53
CA LEU A 188 33.80 -16.86 -58.08
C LEU A 188 34.04 -15.52 -57.37
N GLU A 189 34.74 -14.59 -58.02
CA GLU A 189 34.93 -13.23 -57.50
C GLU A 189 33.59 -12.48 -57.41
N GLU A 190 32.74 -12.58 -58.44
CA GLU A 190 31.39 -12.00 -58.41
C GLU A 190 30.53 -12.61 -57.29
N GLN A 191 30.56 -13.94 -57.13
CA GLN A 191 29.87 -14.62 -56.03
C GLN A 191 30.39 -14.19 -54.65
N LEU A 192 31.70 -14.01 -54.50
CA LEU A 192 32.31 -13.56 -53.25
C LEU A 192 31.88 -12.13 -52.91
N GLU A 193 31.85 -11.22 -53.88
CA GLU A 193 31.39 -9.85 -53.66
C GLU A 193 29.88 -9.79 -53.36
N ALA A 194 29.07 -10.61 -54.04
CA ALA A 194 27.65 -10.75 -53.69
C ALA A 194 27.45 -11.26 -52.25
N GLN A 195 28.24 -12.24 -51.81
CA GLN A 195 28.18 -12.72 -50.42
C GLN A 195 28.68 -11.68 -49.41
N ARG A 196 29.73 -10.92 -49.73
CA ARG A 196 30.25 -9.84 -48.87
C ARG A 196 29.22 -8.73 -48.67
N THR A 197 28.58 -8.29 -49.75
CA THR A 197 27.51 -7.28 -49.68
C THR A 197 26.31 -7.80 -48.89
N GLN A 198 25.91 -9.06 -49.08
CA GLN A 198 24.86 -9.68 -48.27
C GLN A 198 25.22 -9.77 -46.79
N ALA A 199 26.46 -10.18 -46.46
CA ALA A 199 26.94 -10.23 -45.09
C ALA A 199 26.93 -8.84 -44.43
N SER A 200 27.41 -7.81 -45.15
CA SER A 200 27.37 -6.42 -44.69
C SER A 200 25.93 -5.93 -44.44
N HIS A 201 24.97 -6.34 -45.28
CA HIS A 201 23.56 -5.99 -45.09
C HIS A 201 22.98 -6.64 -43.83
N MET A 202 23.26 -7.93 -43.64
CA MET A 202 22.82 -8.66 -42.43
C MET A 202 23.46 -8.10 -41.16
N ASP A 203 24.74 -7.73 -41.17
CA ASP A 203 25.41 -7.09 -40.03
C ASP A 203 24.78 -5.74 -39.67
N ALA A 204 24.40 -4.95 -40.66
CA ALA A 204 23.67 -3.70 -40.45
C ALA A 204 22.27 -3.94 -39.86
N GLU A 205 21.55 -4.95 -40.36
CA GLU A 205 20.23 -5.33 -39.84
C GLU A 205 20.32 -5.85 -38.40
N ILE A 206 21.29 -6.71 -38.09
CA ILE A 206 21.57 -7.19 -36.72
C ILE A 206 21.88 -6.01 -35.79
N SER A 207 22.67 -5.04 -36.24
CA SER A 207 23.02 -3.86 -35.44
C SER A 207 21.77 -3.02 -35.13
N ARG A 208 20.91 -2.80 -36.14
CA ARG A 208 19.63 -2.11 -35.96
C ARG A 208 18.69 -2.86 -35.02
N LEU A 209 18.58 -4.18 -35.17
CA LEU A 209 17.75 -5.01 -34.28
C LEU A 209 18.24 -4.96 -32.84
N ARG A 210 19.57 -5.00 -32.61
CA ARG A 210 20.15 -4.83 -31.27
C ARG A 210 19.83 -3.48 -30.65
N GLU A 211 19.86 -2.42 -31.44
CA GLU A 211 19.48 -1.07 -31.00
C GLU A 211 17.99 -1.02 -30.62
N THR A 212 17.11 -1.59 -31.45
CA THR A 212 15.68 -1.68 -31.11
C THR A 212 15.41 -2.51 -29.85
N MET A 213 16.13 -3.62 -29.66
CA MET A 213 16.01 -4.42 -28.43
C MET A 213 16.45 -3.64 -27.19
N ARG A 214 17.53 -2.87 -27.28
CA ARG A 214 17.96 -1.99 -26.17
C ARG A 214 16.90 -0.94 -25.85
N SER A 215 16.39 -0.23 -26.87
CA SER A 215 15.33 0.76 -26.69
C SER A 215 14.08 0.16 -26.03
N MET A 216 13.65 -1.03 -26.45
CA MET A 216 12.50 -1.71 -25.83
C MET A 216 12.81 -2.15 -24.40
N SER A 217 14.03 -2.59 -24.11
CA SER A 217 14.45 -2.95 -22.75
C SER A 217 14.41 -1.73 -21.82
N ASP A 218 14.94 -0.60 -22.26
CA ASP A 218 14.93 0.66 -21.52
C ASP A 218 13.48 1.15 -21.29
N GLU A 219 12.59 1.02 -22.29
CA GLU A 219 11.17 1.31 -22.13
C GLU A 219 10.47 0.41 -21.11
N VAL A 220 10.81 -0.88 -21.08
CA VAL A 220 10.27 -1.84 -20.09
C VAL A 220 10.75 -1.48 -18.69
N GLU A 221 12.02 -1.15 -18.51
CA GLU A 221 12.56 -0.70 -17.21
C GLU A 221 11.86 0.57 -16.73
N ALA A 222 11.74 1.58 -17.59
CA ALA A 222 11.02 2.82 -17.27
C ALA A 222 9.55 2.56 -16.89
N ARG A 223 8.86 1.65 -17.59
CA ARG A 223 7.49 1.26 -17.25
C ARG A 223 7.42 0.54 -15.91
N ASN A 224 8.35 -0.37 -15.62
CA ASN A 224 8.40 -1.05 -14.32
C ASN A 224 8.60 -0.06 -13.17
N GLU A 225 9.48 0.93 -13.32
CA GLU A 225 9.64 2.00 -12.33
C GLU A 225 8.34 2.78 -12.10
N THR A 226 7.60 3.11 -13.17
CA THR A 226 6.30 3.76 -13.04
C THR A 226 5.26 2.89 -12.35
N ILE A 227 5.24 1.58 -12.62
CA ILE A 227 4.34 0.63 -11.95
C ILE A 227 4.65 0.59 -10.46
N THR A 228 5.92 0.40 -10.07
CA THR A 228 6.32 0.37 -8.66
C THR A 228 5.97 1.67 -7.93
N ARG A 229 6.12 2.82 -8.60
CA ARG A 229 5.69 4.11 -8.04
C ARG A 229 4.18 4.17 -7.83
N LEU A 230 3.39 3.77 -8.83
CA LEU A 230 1.93 3.75 -8.75
C LEU A 230 1.41 2.76 -7.69
N GLU A 231 2.04 1.60 -7.54
CA GLU A 231 1.74 0.64 -6.46
C GLU A 231 1.99 1.27 -5.08
N GLY A 232 3.10 1.99 -4.92
CA GLY A 232 3.40 2.73 -3.69
C GLY A 232 2.38 3.84 -3.40
N ASP A 233 1.96 4.59 -4.41
CA ASP A 233 0.94 5.63 -4.27
C ASP A 233 -0.46 5.04 -3.97
N LEU A 234 -0.80 3.89 -4.58
CA LEU A 234 -2.03 3.14 -4.30
C LEU A 234 -2.05 2.63 -2.85
N ALA A 235 -0.93 2.09 -2.35
CA ALA A 235 -0.82 1.65 -0.97
C ALA A 235 -1.01 2.81 0.03
N LYS A 236 -0.43 3.99 -0.26
CA LYS A 236 -0.65 5.21 0.53
C LYS A 236 -2.10 5.65 0.50
N ALA A 237 -2.73 5.69 -0.67
CA ALA A 237 -4.14 6.06 -0.81
C ALA A 237 -5.07 5.09 -0.06
N ALA A 238 -4.81 3.78 -0.15
CA ALA A 238 -5.55 2.77 0.61
C ALA A 238 -5.41 2.96 2.12
N SER A 239 -4.19 3.26 2.61
CA SER A 239 -3.95 3.57 4.02
C SER A 239 -4.69 4.83 4.47
N GLN A 240 -4.70 5.89 3.65
CA GLN A 240 -5.45 7.12 3.93
C GLN A 240 -6.97 6.88 3.99
N ILE A 241 -7.50 6.07 3.08
CA ILE A 241 -8.92 5.68 3.09
C ILE A 241 -9.26 4.93 4.39
N GLU A 242 -8.40 4.02 4.83
CA GLU A 242 -8.66 3.27 6.07
C GLU A 242 -8.60 4.17 7.31
N GLN A 243 -7.66 5.13 7.34
CA GLN A 243 -7.63 6.17 8.38
C GLN A 243 -8.90 7.03 8.38
N GLN A 244 -9.38 7.44 7.20
CA GLN A 244 -10.61 8.22 7.08
C GLN A 244 -11.85 7.44 7.52
N LYS A 245 -11.93 6.14 7.22
CA LYS A 245 -13.00 5.28 7.72
C LYS A 245 -12.99 5.18 9.24
N ALA A 246 -11.81 5.03 9.85
CA ALA A 246 -11.68 5.01 11.30
C ALA A 246 -12.16 6.33 11.93
N LEU A 247 -11.76 7.48 11.36
CA LEU A 247 -12.22 8.79 11.81
C LEU A 247 -13.74 8.96 11.67
N LEU A 248 -14.34 8.48 10.56
CA LEU A 248 -15.79 8.51 10.39
C LEU A 248 -16.52 7.63 11.41
N ALA A 249 -15.98 6.47 11.76
CA ALA A 249 -16.53 5.60 12.78
C ALA A 249 -16.47 6.27 14.18
N GLU A 250 -15.36 6.93 14.51
CA GLU A 250 -15.23 7.72 15.73
C GLU A 250 -16.23 8.88 15.77
N LEU A 251 -16.42 9.59 14.64
CA LEU A 251 -17.39 10.68 14.54
C LEU A 251 -18.83 10.17 14.72
N GLY A 252 -19.17 9.04 14.11
CA GLY A 252 -20.47 8.38 14.30
C GLY A 252 -20.74 8.01 15.76
N SER A 253 -19.73 7.47 16.46
CA SER A 253 -19.82 7.20 17.90
C SER A 253 -19.97 8.48 18.72
N ALA A 254 -19.30 9.57 18.35
CA ALA A 254 -19.45 10.86 19.00
C ALA A 254 -20.85 11.46 18.81
N GLU A 255 -21.45 11.33 17.62
CA GLU A 255 -22.85 11.74 17.39
C GLU A 255 -23.83 10.92 18.24
N GLU A 256 -23.61 9.61 18.37
CA GLU A 256 -24.41 8.76 19.27
C GLU A 256 -24.30 9.19 20.73
N MET A 257 -23.09 9.51 21.19
CA MET A 257 -22.85 10.06 22.53
C MET A 257 -23.58 11.39 22.74
N MET A 258 -23.54 12.31 21.76
CA MET A 258 -24.26 13.59 21.82
C MET A 258 -25.78 13.39 21.89
N ARG A 259 -26.35 12.50 21.07
CA ARG A 259 -27.78 12.16 21.16
C ARG A 259 -28.14 11.55 22.52
N SER A 260 -27.24 10.77 23.09
CA SER A 260 -27.38 10.24 24.46
C SER A 260 -27.38 11.37 25.49
N PHE A 261 -26.48 12.35 25.33
CA PHE A 261 -26.36 13.49 26.21
C PHE A 261 -27.59 14.40 26.13
N GLU A 262 -28.10 14.67 24.92
CA GLU A 262 -29.35 15.39 24.72
C GLU A 262 -30.52 14.68 25.40
N ARG A 263 -30.61 13.35 25.29
CA ARG A 263 -31.63 12.56 25.98
C ARG A 263 -31.50 12.66 27.49
N MET A 264 -30.30 12.48 28.05
CA MET A 264 -30.04 12.64 29.47
C MET A 264 -30.34 14.06 29.95
N SER A 265 -30.04 15.08 29.13
CA SER A 265 -30.35 16.47 29.44
C SER A 265 -31.86 16.72 29.48
N MET A 266 -32.64 16.11 28.58
CA MET A 266 -34.10 16.17 28.66
C MET A 266 -34.66 15.40 29.87
N GLU A 267 -34.10 14.23 30.19
CA GLU A 267 -34.48 13.47 31.37
C GLU A 267 -34.19 14.24 32.66
N LEU A 268 -33.05 14.94 32.73
CA LEU A 268 -32.69 15.81 33.84
C LEU A 268 -33.67 16.99 33.96
N ALA A 269 -34.02 17.65 32.85
CA ALA A 269 -35.00 18.73 32.85
C ALA A 269 -36.39 18.25 33.34
N ASN A 270 -36.82 17.07 32.90
CA ASN A 270 -38.06 16.45 33.38
C ASN A 270 -37.99 16.05 34.86
N ALA A 271 -36.85 15.54 35.33
CA ALA A 271 -36.64 15.22 36.73
C ALA A 271 -36.65 16.48 37.60
N GLN A 272 -36.02 17.57 37.16
CA GLN A 272 -36.08 18.88 37.82
C GLN A 272 -37.50 19.44 37.85
N GLY A 273 -38.29 19.29 36.78
CA GLY A 273 -39.70 19.66 36.76
C GLY A 273 -40.52 18.89 37.80
N ARG A 274 -40.36 17.56 37.85
CA ARG A 274 -40.99 16.71 38.88
C ARG A 274 -40.54 17.06 40.29
N LEU A 275 -39.28 17.46 40.48
CA LEU A 275 -38.76 17.90 41.76
C LEU A 275 -39.47 19.18 42.21
N LYS A 276 -39.56 20.19 41.34
CA LYS A 276 -40.30 21.43 41.64
C LYS A 276 -41.77 21.18 41.97
N GLU A 277 -42.45 20.33 41.21
CA GLU A 277 -43.83 19.94 41.52
C GLU A 277 -43.95 19.22 42.87
N ALA A 278 -42.94 18.43 43.26
CA ALA A 278 -42.91 17.77 44.54
C ALA A 278 -42.64 18.76 45.68
N GLU A 279 -41.71 19.70 45.50
CA GLU A 279 -41.42 20.80 46.43
C GLU A 279 -42.66 21.67 46.65
N GLU A 280 -43.39 22.05 45.59
CA GLU A 280 -44.66 22.78 45.69
C GLU A 280 -45.71 21.97 46.44
N ARG A 281 -45.83 20.66 46.17
CA ARG A 281 -46.74 19.77 46.91
C ARG A 281 -46.37 19.63 48.38
N VAL A 282 -45.08 19.61 48.70
CA VAL A 282 -44.60 19.59 50.10
C VAL A 282 -44.95 20.91 50.77
N ALA A 283 -44.63 22.06 50.17
CA ALA A 283 -44.98 23.37 50.70
C ALA A 283 -46.50 23.53 50.94
N GLN A 284 -47.33 23.06 50.01
CA GLN A 284 -48.79 23.05 50.19
C GLN A 284 -49.23 22.18 51.38
N LYS A 285 -48.63 20.99 51.53
CA LYS A 285 -48.93 20.10 52.66
C LYS A 285 -48.44 20.67 53.99
N ASP A 286 -47.28 21.32 54.02
CA ASP A 286 -46.75 21.96 55.22
C ASP A 286 -47.65 23.11 55.68
N ALA A 287 -48.13 23.94 54.74
CA ALA A 287 -49.12 24.98 55.04
C ALA A 287 -50.43 24.37 55.59
N MET A 288 -50.89 23.25 55.02
CA MET A 288 -52.08 22.56 55.53
C MET A 288 -51.85 21.96 56.92
N VAL A 289 -50.66 21.41 57.19
CA VAL A 289 -50.29 20.89 58.51
C VAL A 289 -50.22 22.02 59.53
N GLN A 290 -49.65 23.18 59.18
CA GLN A 290 -49.66 24.37 60.05
C GLN A 290 -51.08 24.81 60.37
N TYR A 291 -51.94 24.95 59.37
CA TYR A 291 -53.36 25.27 59.57
C TYR A 291 -54.05 24.27 60.50
N MET A 292 -53.86 22.96 60.29
CA MET A 292 -54.43 21.93 61.16
C MET A 292 -53.87 22.00 62.59
N ARG A 293 -52.58 22.32 62.78
CA ARG A 293 -51.98 22.51 64.11
C ARG A 293 -52.57 23.72 64.84
N GLU A 294 -52.74 24.85 64.15
CA GLU A 294 -53.38 26.04 64.72
C GLU A 294 -54.83 25.76 65.12
N GLU A 295 -55.58 25.04 64.29
CA GLU A 295 -56.95 24.68 64.60
C GLU A 295 -57.04 23.68 65.76
N MET A 296 -56.13 22.71 65.85
CA MET A 296 -56.03 21.83 67.02
C MET A 296 -55.73 22.62 68.31
N ALA A 297 -54.81 23.60 68.26
CA ALA A 297 -54.51 24.43 69.42
C ALA A 297 -55.74 25.25 69.87
N ARG A 298 -56.49 25.86 68.94
CA ARG A 298 -57.75 26.54 69.26
C ARG A 298 -58.77 25.62 69.91
N MET A 299 -58.93 24.40 69.36
CA MET A 299 -59.85 23.41 69.92
C MET A 299 -59.42 22.94 71.32
N GLU A 300 -58.11 22.83 71.58
CA GLU A 300 -57.58 22.54 72.91
C GLU A 300 -57.84 23.67 73.91
N ASP A 301 -57.69 24.93 73.50
CA ASP A 301 -58.03 26.11 74.32
C ASP A 301 -59.53 26.17 74.63
N GLU A 302 -60.39 25.93 73.63
CA GLU A 302 -61.84 25.86 73.82
C GLU A 302 -62.23 24.73 74.78
N ARG A 303 -61.60 23.57 74.64
CA ARG A 303 -61.79 22.44 75.54
C ARG A 303 -61.37 22.80 76.96
N ALA A 304 -60.20 23.41 77.16
CA ALA A 304 -59.73 23.84 78.47
C ALA A 304 -60.69 24.86 79.12
N ALA A 305 -61.23 25.80 78.33
CA ALA A 305 -62.24 26.74 78.79
C ALA A 305 -63.56 26.05 79.18
N MET A 306 -64.00 25.03 78.43
CA MET A 306 -65.17 24.22 78.80
C MET A 306 -64.94 23.40 80.07
N ASP A 307 -63.77 22.77 80.23
CA ASP A 307 -63.41 22.03 81.43
C ASP A 307 -63.38 22.94 82.67
N ALA A 308 -62.85 24.16 82.54
CA ALA A 308 -62.89 25.17 83.60
C ALA A 308 -64.33 25.57 83.98
N ARG A 309 -65.22 25.73 82.98
CA ARG A 309 -66.66 25.99 83.23
C ARG A 309 -67.34 24.82 83.93
N LEU A 310 -67.05 23.58 83.52
CA LEU A 310 -67.57 22.37 84.15
C LEU A 310 -67.15 22.26 85.62
N ASN A 311 -65.87 22.53 85.93
CA ASN A 311 -65.37 22.53 87.30
C ASN A 311 -66.09 23.57 88.17
N LYS A 312 -66.26 24.80 87.65
CA LYS A 312 -67.00 25.86 88.35
C LYS A 312 -68.46 25.45 88.63
N LEU A 313 -69.15 24.93 87.62
CA LEU A 313 -70.52 24.41 87.78
C LEU A 313 -70.58 23.26 88.80
N ASN A 314 -69.58 22.38 88.82
CA ASN A 314 -69.50 21.29 89.78
C ASN A 314 -69.32 21.81 91.21
N ASP A 315 -68.46 22.81 91.42
CA ASP A 315 -68.29 23.46 92.73
C ASP A 315 -69.57 24.15 93.20
N GLU A 316 -70.30 24.82 92.27
CA GLU A 316 -71.61 25.41 92.55
C GLU A 316 -72.64 24.35 92.97
N VAL A 317 -72.66 23.19 92.31
CA VAL A 317 -73.52 22.04 92.67
C VAL A 317 -73.16 21.48 94.05
N ILE A 318 -71.86 21.33 94.37
CA ILE A 318 -71.41 20.89 95.70
C ILE A 318 -71.87 21.89 96.77
N ALA A 319 -71.67 23.19 96.54
CA ALA A 319 -72.09 24.24 97.47
C ALA A 319 -73.61 24.32 97.64
N ALA A 320 -74.37 24.11 96.57
CA ALA A 320 -75.83 24.04 96.62
C ALA A 320 -76.32 22.81 97.39
N ASN A 321 -75.69 21.64 97.19
CA ASN A 321 -76.00 20.42 97.93
C ASN A 321 -75.67 20.55 99.43
N ALA A 322 -74.55 21.19 99.78
CA ALA A 322 -74.20 21.47 101.18
C ALA A 322 -75.25 22.38 101.85
N ARG A 323 -75.69 23.44 101.14
CA ARG A 323 -76.80 24.31 101.60
C ARG A 323 -78.12 23.56 101.72
N ALA A 324 -78.45 22.68 100.78
CA ALA A 324 -79.64 21.85 100.87
C ALA A 324 -79.58 20.91 102.08
N GLY A 325 -78.39 20.36 102.38
CA GLY A 325 -78.14 19.55 103.56
C GLY A 325 -78.34 20.31 104.88
N SER A 326 -77.82 21.54 104.99
CA SER A 326 -78.00 22.36 106.21
C SER A 326 -79.47 22.71 106.45
N VAL A 327 -80.19 23.13 105.41
CA VAL A 327 -81.62 23.43 105.49
C VAL A 327 -82.43 22.18 105.87
N ALA A 328 -82.04 21.00 105.38
CA ALA A 328 -82.70 19.75 105.75
C ALA A 328 -82.50 19.39 107.23
N GLU A 329 -81.33 19.64 107.81
CA GLU A 329 -81.08 19.44 109.25
C GLU A 329 -81.81 20.49 110.10
N GLU A 330 -81.82 21.76 109.70
CA GLU A 330 -82.63 22.81 110.34
C GLU A 330 -84.12 22.44 110.35
N ALA A 331 -84.65 21.94 109.24
CA ALA A 331 -86.04 21.49 109.14
C ALA A 331 -86.35 20.31 110.08
N LYS A 332 -85.40 19.38 110.28
CA LYS A 332 -85.55 18.28 111.25
C LYS A 332 -85.57 18.80 112.68
N ALA A 333 -84.66 19.72 113.03
CA ALA A 333 -84.59 20.30 114.36
C ALA A 333 -85.88 21.06 114.73
N LEU A 334 -86.35 21.92 113.83
CA LEU A 334 -87.62 22.65 113.98
C LEU A 334 -88.82 21.70 114.12
N LYS A 335 -88.82 20.60 113.37
CA LYS A 335 -89.90 19.61 113.47
C LYS A 335 -89.93 18.94 114.85
N LEU A 336 -88.77 18.65 115.42
CA LEU A 336 -88.63 18.06 116.75
C LEU A 336 -89.14 19.02 117.84
N GLU A 337 -88.83 20.31 117.71
CA GLU A 337 -89.30 21.36 118.62
C GLU A 337 -90.83 21.53 118.56
N VAL A 338 -91.41 21.47 117.36
CA VAL A 338 -92.87 21.50 117.18
C VAL A 338 -93.55 20.29 117.84
N ASP A 339 -92.96 19.10 117.74
CA ASP A 339 -93.52 17.89 118.36
C ASP A 339 -93.44 17.95 119.89
N GLU A 340 -92.36 18.52 120.45
CA GLU A 340 -92.23 18.77 121.89
C GLU A 340 -93.28 19.78 122.39
N LEU A 341 -93.46 20.90 121.69
CA LEU A 341 -94.47 21.92 122.03
C LEU A 341 -95.89 21.35 122.00
N LYS A 342 -96.20 20.49 121.02
CA LYS A 342 -97.49 19.79 120.96
C LYS A 342 -97.72 18.87 122.15
N ALA A 343 -96.70 18.11 122.56
CA ALA A 343 -96.80 17.24 123.74
C ALA A 343 -97.04 18.05 125.02
N ARG A 344 -96.34 19.19 125.16
CA ARG A 344 -96.47 20.09 126.32
C ARG A 344 -97.85 20.72 126.42
N TRP A 345 -98.43 21.12 125.29
CA TRP A 345 -99.80 21.65 125.22
C TRP A 345 -100.84 20.60 125.64
N SER A 346 -100.71 19.36 125.15
CA SER A 346 -101.65 18.28 125.49
C SER A 346 -101.68 17.97 126.99
N LEU A 347 -100.53 18.05 127.68
CA LEU A 347 -100.43 17.80 129.11
C LEU A 347 -101.09 18.92 129.94
N LEU A 348 -100.90 20.18 129.54
CA LEU A 348 -101.51 21.33 130.20
C LEU A 348 -103.04 21.31 130.06
N PHE A 349 -103.55 20.88 128.90
CA PHE A 349 -104.97 20.80 128.65
C PHE A 349 -105.67 19.78 129.58
N SER A 350 -105.07 18.61 129.81
CA SER A 350 -105.67 17.59 130.70
C SER A 350 -105.70 18.02 132.17
N VAL A 351 -104.68 18.74 132.64
CA VAL A 351 -104.62 19.20 134.04
C VAL A 351 -105.70 20.25 134.34
N ALA A 352 -106.07 21.07 133.35
CA ALA A 352 -107.05 22.13 133.52
C ALA A 352 -108.51 21.64 133.58
N GLU A 353 -108.81 20.42 133.12
CA GLU A 353 -110.19 19.90 133.04
C GLU A 353 -110.71 19.38 134.40
N ASP A 354 -109.80 18.95 135.28
CA ASP A 354 -110.12 18.32 136.57
C ASP A 354 -110.35 19.30 137.74
N GLU A 355 -109.99 20.59 137.58
CA GLU A 355 -110.11 21.56 138.67
C GLU A 355 -111.47 22.29 138.63
N PRO A 356 -112.28 22.25 139.71
CA PRO A 356 -113.63 22.87 139.73
C PRO A 356 -113.61 24.39 139.48
N SER A 357 -112.50 25.04 139.82
CA SER A 357 -112.24 26.46 139.58
C SER A 357 -112.16 26.76 138.07
N PHE A 358 -111.48 25.91 137.30
CA PHE A 358 -111.39 26.04 135.84
C PHE A 358 -112.70 25.64 135.15
N GLN A 359 -113.47 24.69 135.67
CA GLN A 359 -114.80 24.39 135.13
C GLN A 359 -115.75 25.60 135.18
N ALA A 360 -115.72 26.36 136.28
CA ALA A 360 -116.44 27.62 136.40
C ALA A 360 -115.97 28.66 135.37
N TYR A 361 -114.65 28.75 135.15
CA TYR A 361 -114.07 29.61 134.12
C TYR A 361 -114.47 29.19 132.70
N PHE A 362 -114.41 27.91 132.36
CA PHE A 362 -114.80 27.40 131.04
C PHE A 362 -116.29 27.63 130.77
N LEU A 363 -117.18 27.45 131.76
CA LEU A 363 -118.59 27.80 131.64
C LEU A 363 -118.83 29.30 131.40
N LEU A 364 -117.97 30.15 131.98
CA LEU A 364 -117.94 31.59 131.75
C LEU A 364 -117.38 31.97 130.37
N ALA A 365 -116.33 31.28 129.92
CA ALA A 365 -115.68 31.52 128.64
C ALA A 365 -116.53 31.05 127.45
N ASP A 366 -117.31 29.98 127.63
CA ASP A 366 -118.25 29.50 126.62
C ASP A 366 -119.45 30.45 126.47
N LYS A 367 -119.91 31.03 127.59
CA LYS A 367 -120.92 32.12 127.59
C LYS A 367 -120.27 33.48 127.35
N LYS A 368 -119.66 33.61 126.18
CA LYS A 368 -118.95 34.80 125.72
C LYS A 368 -119.74 36.09 126.02
N SER A 369 -119.13 36.96 126.82
CA SER A 369 -119.41 38.39 126.95
C SER A 369 -120.64 38.86 127.75
N ASN A 370 -121.42 37.98 128.37
CA ASN A 370 -122.55 38.40 129.21
C ASN A 370 -122.22 38.34 130.71
N TRP A 371 -122.53 39.42 131.43
CA TRP A 371 -122.45 39.50 132.89
C TRP A 371 -123.44 38.51 133.53
N LEU A 372 -122.92 37.46 134.15
CA LEU A 372 -123.71 36.42 134.81
C LEU A 372 -123.72 36.66 136.32
N PRO A 373 -124.89 36.66 136.99
CA PRO A 373 -124.93 36.75 138.44
C PRO A 373 -124.28 35.52 139.07
N ILE A 374 -123.42 35.74 140.08
CA ILE A 374 -122.62 34.69 140.73
C ILE A 374 -123.52 33.62 141.35
N SER A 375 -124.73 33.99 141.79
CA SER A 375 -125.74 33.06 142.30
C SER A 375 -126.14 31.98 141.29
N HIS A 376 -126.16 32.30 139.99
CA HIS A 376 -126.53 31.32 138.97
C HIS A 376 -125.42 30.29 138.75
N LEU A 377 -124.16 30.73 138.73
CA LEU A 377 -123.02 29.82 138.64
C LEU A 377 -122.87 28.99 139.91
N SER A 378 -123.09 29.61 141.07
CA SER A 378 -123.14 28.95 142.37
C SER A 378 -124.15 27.81 142.39
N SER A 379 -125.36 28.05 141.85
CA SER A 379 -126.39 27.01 141.73
C SER A 379 -126.03 25.92 140.73
N ALA A 380 -125.46 26.28 139.57
CA ALA A 380 -125.14 25.31 138.53
C ALA A 380 -123.99 24.37 138.94
N LEU A 381 -123.04 24.88 139.71
CA LEU A 381 -121.88 24.14 140.19
C LEU A 381 -122.08 23.55 141.59
N GLY A 382 -123.20 23.88 142.27
CA GLY A 382 -123.44 23.48 143.66
C GLY A 382 -122.47 24.10 144.67
N ILE A 383 -121.70 25.10 144.28
CA ILE A 383 -120.67 25.74 145.12
C ILE A 383 -121.29 26.98 145.77
N PRO A 384 -121.21 27.16 147.10
CA PRO A 384 -121.69 28.37 147.76
C PRO A 384 -121.07 29.64 147.15
N SER A 385 -121.90 30.65 146.86
CA SER A 385 -121.53 31.85 146.08
C SER A 385 -120.29 32.59 146.60
N VAL A 386 -120.09 32.63 147.92
CA VAL A 386 -118.91 33.24 148.55
C VAL A 386 -117.62 32.51 148.17
N ARG A 387 -117.65 31.17 148.13
CA ARG A 387 -116.49 30.35 147.79
C ARG A 387 -116.17 30.41 146.31
N LEU A 388 -117.20 30.45 145.47
CA LEU A 388 -117.06 30.61 144.03
C LEU A 388 -116.45 31.97 143.68
N LYS A 389 -116.88 33.05 144.33
CA LYS A 389 -116.32 34.39 144.14
C LYS A 389 -114.82 34.44 144.46
N LEU A 390 -114.41 33.83 145.57
CA LEU A 390 -113.00 33.73 145.97
C LEU A 390 -112.16 32.88 144.98
N GLN A 391 -112.74 31.83 144.43
CA GLN A 391 -112.06 31.01 143.40
C GLN A 391 -111.94 31.75 142.07
N MET A 392 -112.93 32.58 141.73
CA MET A 392 -112.92 33.39 140.52
C MET A 392 -112.02 34.62 140.61
N GLU A 393 -111.74 35.15 141.80
CA GLU A 393 -110.78 36.24 141.99
C GLU A 393 -109.38 35.90 141.45
N LYS A 394 -108.94 34.63 141.51
CA LYS A 394 -107.66 34.20 140.90
C LYS A 394 -107.65 34.34 139.37
N PHE A 395 -108.81 34.14 138.74
CA PHE A 395 -108.97 34.37 137.30
C PHE A 395 -109.07 35.87 136.96
N VAL A 396 -109.49 36.69 137.92
CA VAL A 396 -109.44 38.16 137.79
C VAL A 396 -108.00 38.66 137.86
N GLU A 397 -107.19 38.16 138.80
CA GLU A 397 -105.76 38.51 138.90
C GLU A 397 -104.96 38.13 137.66
N THR A 398 -105.30 37.02 137.01
CA THR A 398 -104.72 36.60 135.72
C THR A 398 -105.36 37.29 134.50
N GLY A 399 -106.33 38.20 134.73
CA GLY A 399 -106.97 39.01 133.70
C GLY A 399 -107.93 38.24 132.79
N LEU A 400 -108.24 36.98 133.12
CA LEU A 400 -109.11 36.10 132.34
C LEU A 400 -110.60 36.35 132.60
N VAL A 401 -110.95 36.89 133.76
CA VAL A 401 -112.34 37.11 134.20
C VAL A 401 -112.47 38.51 134.82
N GLU A 402 -113.65 39.13 134.74
CA GLU A 402 -114.00 40.39 135.39
C GLU A 402 -115.20 40.19 136.32
N ILE A 403 -115.13 40.70 137.55
CA ILE A 403 -116.20 40.67 138.56
C ILE A 403 -116.64 42.11 138.86
N ASP A 404 -117.95 42.39 138.75
CA ASP A 404 -118.57 43.66 139.11
C ASP A 404 -119.76 43.39 140.04
N GLY A 405 -119.57 43.74 141.32
CA GLY A 405 -120.52 43.48 142.40
C GLY A 405 -120.84 41.99 142.56
N ASP A 406 -122.02 41.61 142.11
CA ASP A 406 -122.57 40.24 142.20
C ASP A 406 -122.66 39.54 140.84
N ARG A 407 -121.98 40.09 139.81
CA ARG A 407 -121.94 39.56 138.44
C ARG A 407 -120.51 39.32 137.98
N ILE A 408 -120.34 38.35 137.09
CA ILE A 408 -119.04 37.92 136.57
C ILE A 408 -119.10 37.65 135.07
N ARG A 409 -118.02 37.94 134.33
CA ARG A 409 -117.87 37.63 132.89
C ARG A 409 -116.44 37.23 132.53
N ALA A 410 -116.24 36.36 131.54
CA ALA A 410 -114.91 36.09 130.98
C ALA A 410 -114.46 37.20 130.02
N ARG A 411 -113.16 37.53 130.06
CA ARG A 411 -112.49 38.48 129.18
C ARG A 411 -112.00 37.77 127.90
N ASN A 412 -111.95 38.48 126.77
CA ASN A 412 -111.67 37.87 125.48
C ASN A 412 -110.16 37.60 125.30
N ILE A 413 -109.77 36.32 125.11
CA ILE A 413 -108.37 35.85 125.14
C ILE A 413 -107.52 36.49 124.02
N SER A 414 -108.12 36.91 122.91
CA SER A 414 -107.42 37.53 121.78
C SER A 414 -106.76 38.88 122.11
N ASP A 415 -107.27 39.63 123.09
CA ASP A 415 -106.67 40.90 123.50
C ASP A 415 -105.51 40.67 124.48
N ALA A 416 -105.59 39.66 125.35
CA ALA A 416 -104.50 39.25 126.24
C ALA A 416 -103.30 38.65 125.48
N ALA A 417 -103.54 37.93 124.38
CA ALA A 417 -102.48 37.37 123.53
C ALA A 417 -101.74 38.44 122.71
N ARG A 418 -102.40 39.55 122.36
CA ARG A 418 -101.79 40.63 121.57
C ARG A 418 -100.84 41.51 122.39
N GLU A 419 -101.06 41.63 123.71
CA GLU A 419 -100.11 42.29 124.62
C GLU A 419 -98.84 41.45 124.86
N LEU A 420 -98.97 40.12 124.94
CA LEU A 420 -97.83 39.19 125.12
C LEU A 420 -96.99 38.99 123.84
N ALA A 421 -97.61 38.98 122.64
CA ALA A 421 -96.85 38.87 121.38
C ALA A 421 -96.07 40.16 121.02
N GLY A 422 -96.48 41.31 121.57
CA GLY A 422 -95.81 42.59 121.35
C GLY A 422 -94.46 42.73 122.07
N SER A 423 -94.20 41.92 123.11
CA SER A 423 -92.91 41.96 123.84
C SER A 423 -91.82 41.13 123.17
N ASP A 424 -92.15 40.00 122.55
CA ASP A 424 -91.15 39.10 121.96
C ASP A 424 -90.60 39.59 120.62
N ALA A 425 -91.39 40.36 119.86
CA ALA A 425 -90.96 40.97 118.60
C ALA A 425 -89.81 41.98 118.80
N ARG A 426 -89.70 42.63 119.97
CA ARG A 426 -88.60 43.57 120.27
C ARG A 426 -87.26 42.88 120.53
N LEU A 427 -87.27 41.66 121.08
CA LEU A 427 -86.04 40.91 121.41
C LEU A 427 -85.36 40.29 120.18
N VAL A 428 -86.14 39.93 119.15
CA VAL A 428 -85.60 39.35 117.91
C VAL A 428 -84.98 40.42 117.00
N GLU A 429 -85.49 41.65 117.04
CA GLU A 429 -84.95 42.77 116.26
C GLU A 429 -83.60 43.26 116.83
N GLU A 430 -83.43 43.25 118.15
CA GLU A 430 -82.13 43.55 118.79
C GLU A 430 -81.04 42.51 118.47
N MET A 431 -81.38 41.22 118.38
CA MET A 431 -80.38 40.20 118.01
C MET A 431 -79.96 40.28 116.54
N LYS A 432 -80.87 40.67 115.63
CA LYS A 432 -80.56 40.79 114.20
C LYS A 432 -79.65 41.99 113.90
N ALA A 433 -79.81 43.09 114.63
CA ALA A 433 -78.94 44.25 114.51
C ALA A 433 -77.49 43.99 114.97
N SER A 434 -77.29 43.05 115.90
CA SER A 434 -75.94 42.73 116.42
C SER A 434 -75.08 41.86 115.49
N LEU A 435 -75.67 41.20 114.47
CA LEU A 435 -74.98 40.25 113.60
C LEU A 435 -74.55 40.84 112.24
N GLU A 436 -75.03 42.01 111.86
CA GLU A 436 -74.66 42.69 110.60
C GLU A 436 -73.40 43.59 110.75
N GLU A 437 -72.87 43.80 111.96
CA GLU A 437 -71.78 44.77 112.23
C GLU A 437 -70.35 44.18 112.17
N THR A 438 -70.17 42.85 111.99
CA THR A 438 -68.83 42.23 111.89
C THR A 438 -68.60 41.44 110.60
N GLY A 439 -68.27 42.17 109.53
CA GLY A 439 -67.01 41.93 108.80
C GLY A 439 -66.93 40.77 107.79
N SER A 440 -67.55 40.98 106.63
CA SER A 440 -67.09 40.67 105.26
C SER A 440 -65.65 40.10 105.09
N VAL A 441 -65.55 38.89 104.52
CA VAL A 441 -64.34 38.31 103.90
C VAL A 441 -64.33 38.66 102.41
N THR A 442 -63.25 39.24 101.90
CA THR A 442 -62.98 39.39 100.46
C THR A 442 -61.81 38.49 100.05
N LEU A 443 -62.06 37.62 99.06
CA LEU A 443 -61.05 36.86 98.31
C LEU A 443 -60.90 37.54 96.94
N GLU A 444 -59.71 38.00 96.60
CA GLU A 444 -59.36 38.49 95.26
C GLU A 444 -58.45 37.51 94.50
N ALA A 445 -58.56 37.59 93.18
CA ALA A 445 -58.26 36.56 92.20
C ALA A 445 -56.88 36.69 91.53
N PHE A 446 -56.56 35.63 90.79
CA PHE A 446 -55.46 35.38 89.85
C PHE A 446 -55.17 36.50 88.82
N ASP A 447 -53.90 36.60 88.39
CA ASP A 447 -53.53 36.84 86.98
C ASP A 447 -52.08 36.38 86.69
N ILE A 448 -51.86 35.53 85.67
CA ILE A 448 -50.53 35.10 85.17
C ILE A 448 -50.50 35.35 83.66
N THR A 449 -49.57 36.21 83.23
CA THR A 449 -49.21 36.46 81.84
C THR A 449 -47.82 35.89 81.52
N GLU A 450 -47.77 35.00 80.52
CA GLU A 450 -46.61 34.70 79.64
C GLU A 450 -46.69 35.61 78.38
N PRO A 451 -45.77 35.65 77.37
CA PRO A 451 -44.53 34.88 77.04
C PRO A 451 -43.39 35.86 76.54
N PRO A 452 -42.44 35.59 75.58
CA PRO A 452 -41.93 34.35 74.94
C PRO A 452 -40.38 34.20 74.90
N LEU A 453 -39.92 33.01 74.48
CA LEU A 453 -38.55 32.69 74.08
C LEU A 453 -38.55 32.41 72.57
N ASP A 454 -37.72 33.16 71.83
CA ASP A 454 -37.49 33.00 70.39
C ASP A 454 -36.34 32.01 70.10
N GLU A 455 -36.44 31.47 68.88
CA GLU A 455 -35.80 30.31 68.26
C GLU A 455 -34.39 30.54 67.69
N ASP A 456 -33.70 29.40 67.52
CA ASP A 456 -32.82 28.94 66.42
C ASP A 456 -31.70 29.85 65.86
N ASP A 457 -30.42 29.44 65.87
CA ASP A 457 -29.77 28.34 65.12
C ASP A 457 -29.91 28.42 63.59
N THR A 458 -28.95 29.08 62.93
CA THR A 458 -28.46 28.87 61.55
C THR A 458 -27.07 29.58 61.48
N GLU A 459 -25.96 29.13 60.88
CA GLU A 459 -25.72 28.46 59.60
C GLU A 459 -24.35 27.72 59.61
N ARG A 460 -24.25 26.77 58.68
CA ARG A 460 -23.12 25.87 58.39
C ARG A 460 -22.07 26.50 57.45
N GLU A 461 -20.83 26.06 57.67
CA GLU A 461 -19.81 25.58 56.70
C GLU A 461 -20.35 25.09 55.33
N ALA A 462 -19.60 25.00 54.23
CA ALA A 462 -18.21 25.27 53.86
C ALA A 462 -18.14 25.29 52.31
N ASP A 463 -17.23 26.08 51.77
CA ASP A 463 -16.81 26.06 50.36
C ASP A 463 -15.80 24.92 50.12
N ASP A 464 -16.08 24.08 49.12
CA ASP A 464 -15.20 23.02 48.60
C ASP A 464 -14.25 23.58 47.53
N LYS A 465 -12.99 23.11 47.58
CA LYS A 465 -11.96 23.24 46.54
C LYS A 465 -11.32 21.88 46.27
#